data_AF-A0A835YDQ7-F1
#
_entry.id   AF-A0A835YDQ7-F1
#
_cell.length_a   1.000
_cell.length_b   1.000
_cell.length_c   1.000
_cell.angle_alpha   90.00
_cell.angle_beta   90.00
_cell.angle_gamma   90.00
#
_symmetry.space_group_name_H-M   'P 1'
#
loop_
_entity.id
_entity.type
_entity.pdbx_description
1 polymer ?
#
loop_
_entity_poly.entity_id
_entity_poly.type
_entity_poly.pdbx_seq_one_letter_code
_entity_poly.pdbx_strand_id
1 'polypeptide(L)'
;MSTDAPEPCALLALPNSVLTTIAFYIVGIANPGQVVKLALTCRALYKSLTEAEGLWEALCVRQGWSKAPRPPPPGQLPVARELALRWHDFYSRRMGCRRNVRRFMKLYIPFLSRASSMALLPGALPEELAACERRLRVALPWELWELYRFRSGQAPGGLWEVDMRLLGLDEVTLERHPSLPDLERRLEAMGAPRPQQLQRPGEKASREGAAAATPSSAAASGVSVPVPAGEAAVPGAVASSPGAAEREQESGAGGEAEGGGQQGERGHGGGAGRGGGGGMNGAAAEQAAEGAAEGDERMLVVATNSSCSRRLMVAMSGRVFLARGLSLALAAPSVSKYLQKLLT
;
A
#
# COMPACT_ATOMS: atom_id res chain seq x y z
N MET A 1 -13.55 29.64 41.78
CA MET A 1 -13.58 28.91 40.49
C MET A 1 -12.41 27.94 40.51
N SER A 2 -12.63 26.69 40.91
CA SER A 2 -11.58 25.67 40.90
C SER A 2 -11.26 25.32 39.45
N THR A 3 -10.02 25.60 39.06
CA THR A 3 -9.44 25.08 37.83
C THR A 3 -9.02 23.64 38.09
N ASP A 4 -9.96 22.71 37.93
CA ASP A 4 -9.60 21.29 37.91
C ASP A 4 -8.71 21.06 36.68
N ALA A 5 -7.46 20.73 36.94
CA ALA A 5 -6.53 20.35 35.89
C ALA A 5 -7.02 19.04 35.26
N PRO A 6 -7.01 18.92 33.92
CA PRO A 6 -7.45 17.69 33.25
C PRO A 6 -6.59 16.51 33.72
N GLU A 7 -7.23 15.43 34.16
CA GLU A 7 -6.52 14.21 34.57
C GLU A 7 -5.61 13.74 33.42
N PRO A 8 -4.34 13.41 33.72
CA PRO A 8 -3.43 12.92 32.69
C PRO A 8 -3.96 11.61 32.12
N CYS A 9 -4.02 11.53 30.79
CA CYS A 9 -4.44 10.31 30.10
C CYS A 9 -3.55 9.14 30.54
N ALA A 10 -4.14 8.13 31.19
CA ALA A 10 -3.42 6.98 31.75
C ALA A 10 -2.51 6.26 30.74
N LEU A 11 -2.86 6.30 29.45
CA LEU A 11 -2.06 5.74 28.37
C LEU A 11 -0.69 6.42 28.21
N LEU A 12 -0.56 7.70 28.58
CA LEU A 12 0.70 8.44 28.47
C LEU A 12 1.71 8.09 29.56
N ALA A 13 1.24 7.50 30.66
CA ALA A 13 2.09 7.02 31.74
C ALA A 13 2.67 5.62 31.45
N LEU A 14 2.22 4.96 30.37
CA LEU A 14 2.66 3.61 30.05
C LEU A 14 4.05 3.62 29.40
N PRO A 15 4.92 2.63 29.70
CA PRO A 15 6.17 2.43 28.99
C PRO A 15 5.98 2.22 27.48
N ASN A 16 6.93 2.66 26.66
CA ASN A 16 6.89 2.50 25.20
C ASN A 16 6.69 1.04 24.74
N SER A 17 7.25 0.07 25.47
CA SER A 17 7.05 -1.36 25.21
C SER A 17 5.60 -1.80 25.36
N VAL A 18 4.90 -1.26 26.36
CA VAL A 18 3.47 -1.54 26.60
C VAL A 18 2.62 -0.88 25.52
N LEU A 19 2.91 0.37 25.17
CA LEU A 19 2.21 1.07 24.07
C LEU A 19 2.37 0.33 22.73
N THR A 20 3.57 -0.15 22.43
CA THR A 20 3.87 -0.95 21.23
C THR A 20 3.07 -2.25 21.23
N THR A 21 2.99 -2.92 22.38
CA THR A 21 2.20 -4.16 22.55
C THR A 21 0.71 -3.91 22.34
N ILE A 22 0.16 -2.83 22.92
CA ILE A 22 -1.24 -2.42 22.72
C ILE A 22 -1.49 -2.13 21.23
N ALA A 23 -0.59 -1.42 20.56
CA ALA A 23 -0.71 -1.14 19.13
C ALA A 23 -0.72 -2.41 18.28
N PHE A 24 0.16 -3.38 18.56
CA PHE A 24 0.17 -4.67 17.88
C PHE A 24 -1.09 -5.49 18.15
N TYR A 25 -1.61 -5.45 19.37
CA TYR A 25 -2.85 -6.10 19.74
C TYR A 25 -4.04 -5.50 18.97
N ILE A 26 -4.16 -4.17 18.93
CA ILE A 26 -5.18 -3.47 18.14
C ILE A 26 -5.11 -3.86 16.67
N VAL A 27 -3.91 -3.94 16.09
CA VAL A 27 -3.73 -4.36 14.70
C VAL A 27 -4.07 -5.85 14.49
N GLY A 28 -3.94 -6.68 15.52
CA GLY A 28 -4.34 -8.09 15.48
C GLY A 28 -5.85 -8.30 15.50
N ILE A 29 -6.58 -7.49 16.28
CA ILE A 29 -8.04 -7.65 16.45
C ILE A 29 -8.87 -6.71 15.57
N ALA A 30 -8.27 -5.67 15.02
CA ALA A 30 -8.98 -4.63 14.27
C ALA A 30 -8.27 -4.26 12.97
N ASN A 31 -8.91 -3.41 12.17
CA ASN A 31 -8.32 -2.92 10.93
C ASN A 31 -7.00 -2.18 11.22
N PRO A 32 -5.91 -2.45 10.47
CA PRO A 32 -4.60 -1.89 10.75
C PRO A 32 -4.52 -0.36 10.60
N GLY A 33 -5.50 0.29 9.99
CA GLY A 33 -5.65 1.75 10.00
C GLY A 33 -6.15 2.32 11.34
N GLN A 34 -6.64 1.50 12.26
CA GLN A 34 -7.11 1.95 13.59
C GLN A 34 -5.97 2.46 14.45
N VAL A 35 -4.75 1.94 14.30
CA VAL A 35 -3.58 2.46 15.02
C VAL A 35 -3.25 3.90 14.61
N VAL A 36 -3.47 4.27 13.34
CA VAL A 36 -3.31 5.65 12.86
C VAL A 36 -4.39 6.54 13.47
N LYS A 37 -5.64 6.07 13.49
CA LYS A 37 -6.73 6.82 14.13
C LYS A 37 -6.48 7.01 15.62
N LEU A 38 -5.99 5.98 16.32
CA LEU A 38 -5.62 6.04 17.73
C LEU A 38 -4.51 7.08 17.96
N ALA A 39 -3.46 7.07 17.12
CA ALA A 39 -2.42 8.09 17.20
C ALA A 39 -2.98 9.50 17.04
N LEU A 40 -4.01 9.69 16.22
CA LEU A 40 -4.62 11.00 15.95
C LEU A 40 -5.70 11.42 16.96
N THR A 41 -6.04 10.61 17.97
CA THR A 41 -7.10 10.99 18.95
C THR A 41 -6.66 12.14 19.84
N CYS A 42 -5.38 12.19 20.25
CA CYS A 42 -4.82 13.32 20.98
C CYS A 42 -3.33 13.50 20.68
N ARG A 43 -2.83 14.74 20.83
CA ARG A 43 -1.44 15.11 20.54
C ARG A 43 -0.42 14.29 21.33
N ALA A 44 -0.77 13.91 22.55
CA ALA A 44 0.13 13.17 23.43
C ALA A 44 0.27 11.71 22.96
N LEU A 45 -0.82 11.04 22.61
CA LEU A 45 -0.78 9.70 22.01
C LEU A 45 -0.07 9.71 20.66
N TYR A 46 -0.31 10.73 19.84
CA TYR A 46 0.42 10.92 18.58
C TYR A 46 1.93 10.92 18.83
N LYS A 47 2.39 11.75 19.78
CA LYS A 47 3.81 11.85 20.13
C LYS A 47 4.36 10.52 20.64
N SER A 48 3.69 9.88 21.61
CA SER A 48 4.16 8.62 22.18
C SER A 48 4.22 7.49 21.14
N LEU A 49 3.22 7.36 20.26
CA LEU A 49 3.21 6.33 19.23
C LEU A 49 4.18 6.62 18.08
N THR A 50 4.38 7.88 17.70
CA THR A 50 5.37 8.26 16.67
C THR A 50 6.80 8.12 17.17
N GLU A 51 7.04 8.25 18.47
CA GLU A 51 8.34 8.06 19.11
C GLU A 51 8.57 6.60 19.57
N ALA A 52 7.58 5.72 19.44
CA ALA A 52 7.72 4.30 19.73
C ALA A 52 8.64 3.62 18.69
N GLU A 53 9.90 3.42 19.08
CA GLU A 53 10.94 2.84 18.22
C GLU A 53 10.52 1.49 17.65
N GLY A 54 10.72 1.32 16.35
CA GLY A 54 10.44 0.06 15.63
C GLY A 54 8.96 -0.28 15.42
N LEU A 55 8.01 0.41 16.08
CA LEU A 55 6.57 0.10 15.96
C LEU A 55 6.10 0.17 14.50
N TRP A 56 6.29 1.33 13.85
CA TRP A 56 5.78 1.57 12.50
C TRP A 56 6.49 0.72 11.44
N GLU A 57 7.79 0.46 11.63
CA GLU A 57 8.57 -0.45 10.79
C GLU A 57 8.01 -1.87 10.86
N ALA A 58 7.86 -2.41 12.08
CA ALA A 58 7.33 -3.74 12.29
C ALA A 58 5.90 -3.89 11.74
N LEU A 59 5.07 -2.85 11.88
CA LEU A 59 3.74 -2.82 11.26
C LEU A 59 3.81 -2.82 9.73
N CYS A 60 4.75 -2.11 9.11
CA CYS A 60 4.97 -2.17 7.66
C CYS A 60 5.39 -3.57 7.22
N VAL A 61 6.37 -4.16 7.90
CA VAL A 61 6.89 -5.51 7.62
C VAL A 61 5.77 -6.55 7.73
N ARG A 62 4.96 -6.50 8.79
CA ARG A 62 3.80 -7.38 8.98
C ARG A 62 2.76 -7.26 7.86
N GLN A 63 2.66 -6.10 7.22
CA GLN A 63 1.78 -5.91 6.06
C GLN A 63 2.40 -6.34 4.73
N GLY A 64 3.62 -6.89 4.74
CA GLY A 64 4.38 -7.25 3.54
C GLY A 64 5.02 -6.04 2.85
N TRP A 65 5.13 -4.90 3.54
CA TRP A 65 5.72 -3.68 3.00
C TRP A 65 7.20 -3.62 3.40
N SER A 66 8.01 -4.43 2.75
CA SER A 66 9.42 -4.66 3.12
C SER A 66 10.38 -3.54 2.74
N LYS A 67 9.93 -2.49 2.06
CA LYS A 67 10.79 -1.39 1.60
C LYS A 67 10.50 -0.10 2.36
N ALA A 68 11.26 0.06 3.43
CA ALA A 68 11.38 1.21 4.32
C ALA A 68 11.79 2.51 3.61
N PRO A 69 11.53 3.69 4.20
CA PRO A 69 12.21 4.93 3.82
C PRO A 69 13.74 4.74 3.86
N ARG A 70 14.44 5.29 2.85
CA ARG A 70 15.89 5.16 2.67
C ARG A 70 16.61 5.66 3.93
N PRO A 71 17.64 4.95 4.45
CA PRO A 71 18.49 5.51 5.49
C PRO A 71 19.10 6.83 4.95
N PRO A 72 19.33 7.82 5.82
CA PRO A 72 20.02 9.04 5.41
C PRO A 72 21.40 8.71 4.82
N PRO A 73 21.97 9.63 4.02
CA PRO A 73 23.27 9.42 3.41
C PRO A 73 24.36 9.07 4.46
N PRO A 74 25.35 8.25 4.07
CA PRO A 74 26.44 7.87 4.97
C PRO A 74 27.14 9.12 5.51
N GLY A 75 27.25 9.22 6.83
CA GLY A 75 27.80 10.39 7.54
C GLY A 75 26.76 11.18 8.35
N GLN A 76 25.47 10.94 8.15
CA GLN A 76 24.39 11.46 9.01
C GLN A 76 23.70 10.28 9.69
N LEU A 77 23.92 10.09 10.99
CA LEU A 77 23.08 9.18 11.77
C LEU A 77 21.69 9.84 11.89
N PRO A 78 20.62 9.21 11.37
CA PRO A 78 19.29 9.74 11.61
C PRO A 78 19.08 9.69 13.13
N VAL A 79 18.66 10.80 13.72
CA VAL A 79 18.14 10.77 15.08
C VAL A 79 16.99 9.77 15.06
N ALA A 80 16.97 8.76 15.94
CA ALA A 80 15.99 7.65 15.93
C ALA A 80 14.54 8.14 15.74
N ARG A 81 14.24 9.32 16.28
CA ARG A 81 12.99 10.07 16.12
C ARG A 81 12.62 10.40 14.68
N GLU A 82 13.56 10.88 13.86
CA GLU A 82 13.30 11.22 12.46
C GLU A 82 12.95 9.98 11.64
N LEU A 83 13.64 8.85 11.90
CA LEU A 83 13.36 7.59 11.24
C LEU A 83 11.97 7.08 11.61
N ALA A 84 11.59 7.17 12.89
CA ALA A 84 10.26 6.78 13.36
C ALA A 84 9.14 7.62 12.71
N LEU A 85 9.34 8.93 12.56
CA LEU A 85 8.41 9.81 11.84
C LEU A 85 8.28 9.44 10.36
N ARG A 86 9.39 9.14 9.67
CA ARG A 86 9.36 8.70 8.27
C ARG A 86 8.57 7.40 8.11
N TRP A 87 8.75 6.46 9.02
CA TRP A 87 7.99 5.20 9.02
C TRP A 87 6.50 5.42 9.30
N HIS A 88 6.16 6.27 10.26
CA HIS A 88 4.78 6.67 10.52
C HIS A 88 4.14 7.28 9.26
N ASP A 89 4.80 8.24 8.62
CA ASP A 89 4.28 8.91 7.43
C ASP A 89 4.10 7.94 6.27
N PHE A 90 5.07 7.05 6.08
CA PHE A 90 4.99 5.98 5.08
C PHE A 90 3.78 5.06 5.35
N TYR A 91 3.63 4.59 6.58
CA TYR A 91 2.51 3.73 7.00
C TYR A 91 1.16 4.42 6.82
N SER A 92 1.03 5.66 7.31
CA SER A 92 -0.19 6.47 7.24
C SER A 92 -0.62 6.74 5.81
N ARG A 93 0.32 7.09 4.92
CA ARG A 93 0.04 7.27 3.48
C ARG A 93 -0.42 5.96 2.84
N ARG A 94 0.26 4.83 3.13
CA ARG A 94 -0.15 3.50 2.63
C ARG A 94 -1.56 3.13 3.09
N MET A 95 -1.91 3.41 4.34
CA MET A 95 -3.28 3.20 4.85
C MET A 95 -4.31 4.09 4.16
N GLY A 96 -3.96 5.33 3.86
CA GLY A 96 -4.79 6.22 3.04
C GLY A 96 -5.10 5.63 1.66
N CYS A 97 -4.07 5.15 0.95
CA CYS A 97 -4.21 4.48 -0.34
C CYS A 97 -5.05 3.21 -0.24
N ARG A 98 -4.75 2.32 0.72
CA ARG A 98 -5.52 1.11 0.99
C ARG A 98 -7.00 1.42 1.20
N ARG A 99 -7.31 2.40 2.05
CA ARG A 99 -8.69 2.84 2.32
C ARG A 99 -9.37 3.31 1.04
N ASN A 100 -8.74 4.17 0.26
CA ASN A 100 -9.33 4.75 -0.94
C ASN A 100 -9.56 3.69 -2.02
N VAL A 101 -8.56 2.88 -2.35
CA VAL A 101 -8.67 1.80 -3.35
C VAL A 101 -9.77 0.81 -2.95
N ARG A 102 -9.77 0.32 -1.71
CA ARG A 102 -10.80 -0.62 -1.24
C ARG A 102 -12.18 0.01 -1.23
N ARG A 103 -12.32 1.27 -0.77
CA ARG A 103 -13.61 1.98 -0.77
C ARG A 103 -14.16 2.12 -2.18
N PHE A 104 -13.38 2.67 -3.12
CA PHE A 104 -13.86 2.89 -4.48
C PHE A 104 -14.12 1.57 -5.21
N MET A 105 -13.29 0.55 -5.01
CA MET A 105 -13.54 -0.76 -5.59
C MET A 105 -14.82 -1.41 -5.01
N LYS A 106 -15.04 -1.34 -3.69
CA LYS A 106 -16.29 -1.80 -3.06
C LYS A 106 -17.52 -1.07 -3.63
N LEU A 107 -17.43 0.23 -3.86
CA LEU A 107 -18.48 1.03 -4.49
C LEU A 107 -18.67 0.71 -5.97
N TYR A 108 -17.61 0.31 -6.67
CA TYR A 108 -17.65 0.03 -8.11
C TYR A 108 -18.21 -1.36 -8.44
N ILE A 109 -17.95 -2.36 -7.59
CA ILE A 109 -18.41 -3.75 -7.80
C ILE A 109 -19.92 -3.85 -8.13
N PRO A 110 -20.83 -3.15 -7.44
CA PRO A 110 -22.26 -3.15 -7.77
C PRO A 110 -22.61 -2.64 -9.18
N PHE A 111 -21.76 -1.82 -9.81
CA PHE A 111 -21.96 -1.32 -11.18
C PHE A 111 -21.50 -2.31 -12.24
N LEU A 112 -20.76 -3.35 -11.85
CA LEU A 112 -20.39 -4.43 -12.76
C LEU A 112 -21.59 -5.33 -13.04
N SER A 113 -21.62 -5.91 -14.24
CA SER A 113 -22.57 -6.99 -14.52
C SER A 113 -22.41 -8.12 -13.48
N ARG A 114 -23.47 -8.87 -13.20
CA ARG A 114 -23.42 -9.99 -12.26
C ARG A 114 -22.33 -11.01 -12.64
N ALA A 115 -22.16 -11.29 -13.93
CA ALA A 115 -21.11 -12.19 -14.40
C ALA A 115 -19.72 -11.62 -14.11
N SER A 116 -19.52 -10.33 -14.39
CA SER A 116 -18.26 -9.63 -14.16
C SER A 116 -17.87 -9.50 -12.69
N SER A 117 -18.84 -9.25 -11.80
CA SER A 117 -18.59 -9.16 -10.36
C SER A 117 -18.27 -10.53 -9.76
N MET A 118 -18.96 -11.58 -10.21
CA MET A 118 -18.67 -12.97 -9.82
C MET A 118 -17.33 -13.48 -10.38
N ALA A 119 -16.88 -12.92 -11.51
CA ALA A 119 -15.58 -13.23 -12.08
C ALA A 119 -14.41 -12.59 -11.30
N LEU A 120 -14.65 -11.65 -10.37
CA LEU A 120 -13.56 -11.05 -9.59
C LEU A 120 -12.91 -12.09 -8.67
N LEU A 121 -11.61 -12.25 -8.83
CA LEU A 121 -10.83 -13.19 -8.04
C LEU A 121 -10.60 -12.66 -6.61
N PRO A 122 -10.42 -13.55 -5.62
CA PRO A 122 -10.01 -13.14 -4.28
C PRO A 122 -8.70 -12.34 -4.32
N GLY A 123 -8.49 -11.52 -3.30
CA GLY A 123 -7.27 -10.73 -3.17
C GLY A 123 -6.04 -11.62 -2.97
N ALA A 124 -4.92 -11.22 -3.58
CA ALA A 124 -3.67 -11.95 -3.50
C ALA A 124 -2.99 -11.82 -2.14
N LEU A 125 -2.23 -12.86 -1.78
CA LEU A 125 -1.38 -12.85 -0.59
C LEU A 125 -0.13 -11.97 -0.82
N PRO A 126 0.48 -11.40 0.25
CA PRO A 126 1.70 -10.61 0.11
C PRO A 126 2.86 -11.35 -0.57
N GLU A 127 2.95 -12.67 -0.37
CA GLU A 127 3.98 -13.51 -0.97
C GLU A 127 3.82 -13.65 -2.49
N GLU A 128 2.57 -13.77 -2.98
CA GLU A 128 2.24 -13.83 -4.40
C GLU A 128 2.55 -12.49 -5.08
N LEU A 129 2.24 -11.38 -4.42
CA LEU A 129 2.59 -10.04 -4.90
C LEU A 129 4.11 -9.87 -4.97
N ALA A 130 4.85 -10.32 -3.96
CA ALA A 130 6.31 -10.31 -3.97
C ALA A 130 6.89 -11.21 -5.06
N ALA A 131 6.28 -12.37 -5.34
CA ALA A 131 6.66 -13.25 -6.44
C ALA A 131 6.42 -12.57 -7.80
N CYS A 132 5.29 -11.88 -7.96
CA CYS A 132 5.01 -11.08 -9.15
C CYS A 132 6.03 -9.95 -9.35
N GLU A 133 6.38 -9.21 -8.30
CA GLU A 133 7.44 -8.19 -8.35
C GLU A 133 8.81 -8.78 -8.75
N ARG A 134 9.16 -9.95 -8.21
CA ARG A 134 10.39 -10.68 -8.61
C ARG A 134 10.35 -11.10 -10.08
N ARG A 135 9.22 -11.63 -10.54
CA ARG A 135 9.00 -12.06 -11.94
C ARG A 135 9.14 -10.89 -12.91
N LEU A 136 8.52 -9.76 -12.58
CA LEU A 136 8.54 -8.55 -13.42
C LEU A 136 9.82 -7.72 -13.26
N ARG A 137 10.64 -8.04 -12.24
CA ARG A 137 11.85 -7.29 -11.85
C ARG A 137 11.59 -5.79 -11.64
N VAL A 138 10.39 -5.45 -11.20
CA VAL A 138 9.97 -4.09 -10.84
C VAL A 138 9.08 -4.14 -9.61
N ALA A 139 9.12 -3.06 -8.83
CA ALA A 139 8.26 -2.94 -7.66
C ALA A 139 6.89 -2.38 -8.09
N LEU A 140 5.79 -3.08 -7.79
CA LEU A 140 4.44 -2.65 -8.22
C LEU A 140 4.07 -1.30 -7.59
N PRO A 141 3.45 -0.36 -8.31
CA PRO A 141 2.92 0.86 -7.69
C PRO A 141 2.02 0.54 -6.50
N TRP A 142 2.18 1.28 -5.41
CA TRP A 142 1.52 1.04 -4.13
C TRP A 142 -0.02 0.87 -4.19
N GLU A 143 -0.73 1.69 -4.95
CA GLU A 143 -2.18 1.55 -5.13
C GLU A 143 -2.53 0.32 -5.95
N LEU A 144 -1.70 -0.05 -6.93
CA LEU A 144 -1.88 -1.27 -7.72
C LEU A 144 -1.65 -2.51 -6.86
N TRP A 145 -0.63 -2.47 -6.00
CA TRP A 145 -0.36 -3.51 -5.00
C TRP A 145 -1.57 -3.71 -4.07
N GLU A 146 -2.19 -2.62 -3.59
CA GLU A 146 -3.41 -2.70 -2.76
C GLU A 146 -4.65 -3.14 -3.55
N LEU A 147 -4.75 -2.79 -4.84
CA LEU A 147 -5.81 -3.28 -5.73
C LEU A 147 -5.73 -4.80 -5.83
N TYR A 148 -4.57 -5.36 -6.17
CA TYR A 148 -4.38 -6.80 -6.30
C TYR A 148 -4.52 -7.55 -4.97
N ARG A 149 -4.09 -6.95 -3.86
CA ARG A 149 -4.34 -7.48 -2.52
C ARG A 149 -5.83 -7.50 -2.16
N PHE A 150 -6.64 -6.63 -2.76
CA PHE A 150 -8.09 -6.64 -2.54
C PHE A 150 -8.83 -7.56 -3.52
N ARG A 151 -8.47 -7.52 -4.81
CA ARG A 151 -9.00 -8.37 -5.89
C ARG A 151 -7.90 -8.70 -6.88
N SER A 152 -7.55 -9.99 -7.01
CA SER A 152 -6.42 -10.44 -7.84
C SER A 152 -6.79 -10.65 -9.31
N GLY A 153 -7.46 -9.67 -9.93
CA GLY A 153 -7.91 -9.79 -11.32
C GLY A 153 -9.32 -10.34 -11.49
N GLN A 154 -9.62 -10.77 -12.71
CA GLN A 154 -10.87 -11.41 -13.10
C GLN A 154 -10.62 -12.72 -13.83
N ALA A 155 -11.43 -13.73 -13.53
CA ALA A 155 -11.51 -14.96 -14.30
C ALA A 155 -11.84 -14.67 -15.77
N PRO A 156 -11.42 -15.54 -16.71
CA PRO A 156 -11.79 -15.42 -18.12
C PRO A 156 -13.31 -15.28 -18.31
N GLY A 157 -13.72 -14.39 -19.22
CA GLY A 157 -15.13 -14.08 -19.49
C GLY A 157 -15.74 -12.94 -18.66
N GLY A 158 -15.07 -12.47 -17.60
CA GLY A 158 -15.46 -11.26 -16.89
C GLY A 158 -15.07 -9.99 -17.65
N LEU A 159 -15.92 -8.96 -17.60
CA LEU A 159 -15.65 -7.62 -18.15
C LEU A 159 -15.66 -6.57 -17.03
N TRP A 160 -14.54 -5.91 -16.80
CA TRP A 160 -14.40 -4.86 -15.80
C TRP A 160 -14.93 -3.52 -16.30
N GLU A 161 -14.54 -3.11 -17.51
CA GLU A 161 -14.84 -1.78 -18.05
C GLU A 161 -14.82 -1.81 -19.57
N VAL A 162 -15.92 -1.39 -20.24
CA VAL A 162 -16.04 -1.22 -21.71
C VAL A 162 -15.20 -2.25 -22.50
N ASP A 163 -15.54 -3.52 -22.30
CA ASP A 163 -14.91 -4.71 -22.93
C ASP A 163 -13.48 -5.06 -22.51
N MET A 164 -12.95 -4.48 -21.43
CA MET A 164 -11.66 -4.84 -20.83
C MET A 164 -11.84 -5.76 -19.63
N ARG A 165 -10.97 -6.75 -19.49
CA ARG A 165 -10.86 -7.64 -18.31
C ARG A 165 -9.69 -7.21 -17.45
N LEU A 166 -9.87 -7.14 -16.13
CA LEU A 166 -8.76 -6.95 -15.19
C LEU A 166 -7.90 -8.22 -15.17
N LEU A 167 -6.62 -8.11 -15.53
CA LEU A 167 -5.68 -9.22 -15.61
C LEU A 167 -5.33 -9.73 -14.22
N GLY A 168 -5.18 -11.05 -14.08
CA GLY A 168 -4.62 -11.72 -12.89
C GLY A 168 -3.13 -11.40 -12.71
N LEU A 169 -2.59 -11.66 -11.50
CA LEU A 169 -1.20 -11.33 -11.17
C LEU A 169 -0.16 -12.05 -12.02
N ASP A 170 -0.46 -13.25 -12.49
CA ASP A 170 0.33 -14.06 -13.41
C ASP A 170 0.26 -13.53 -14.85
N GLU A 171 -0.86 -12.91 -15.21
CA GLU A 171 -1.13 -12.32 -16.53
C GLU A 171 -0.58 -10.89 -16.68
N VAL A 172 -0.29 -10.20 -15.58
CA VAL A 172 0.35 -8.87 -15.65
C VAL A 172 1.70 -8.99 -16.37
N THR A 173 1.88 -8.13 -17.36
CA THR A 173 3.11 -8.01 -18.15
C THR A 173 3.68 -6.60 -18.06
N LEU A 174 4.98 -6.49 -18.33
CA LEU A 174 5.71 -5.24 -18.40
C LEU A 174 5.96 -4.89 -19.86
N GLU A 175 5.44 -3.75 -20.31
CA GLU A 175 5.60 -3.28 -21.68
C GLU A 175 6.34 -1.95 -21.71
N ARG A 176 7.12 -1.71 -22.76
CA ARG A 176 7.72 -0.40 -23.04
C ARG A 176 6.85 0.36 -24.04
N HIS A 177 6.57 1.63 -23.75
CA HIS A 177 5.84 2.48 -24.68
C HIS A 177 6.69 3.68 -25.08
N PRO A 178 7.07 3.81 -26.37
CA PRO A 178 8.06 4.80 -26.81
C PRO A 178 7.61 6.25 -26.60
N SER A 179 6.30 6.51 -26.61
CA SER A 179 5.76 7.86 -26.41
C SER A 179 5.53 8.25 -24.94
N LEU A 180 5.79 7.35 -23.99
CA LEU A 180 5.55 7.64 -22.57
C LEU A 180 6.40 8.82 -22.05
N PRO A 181 7.72 8.90 -22.33
CA PRO A 181 8.53 10.02 -21.83
C PRO A 181 8.05 11.37 -22.36
N ASP A 182 7.64 11.43 -23.62
CA ASP A 182 7.11 12.65 -24.25
C ASP A 182 5.79 13.07 -23.62
N LEU A 183 4.90 12.10 -23.37
CA LEU A 183 3.62 12.35 -22.73
C LEU A 183 3.81 12.83 -21.28
N GLU A 184 4.71 12.20 -20.52
CA GLU A 184 4.99 12.62 -19.14
C GLU A 184 5.55 14.03 -19.08
N ARG A 185 6.50 14.39 -19.97
CA ARG A 185 7.02 15.76 -20.09
C ARG A 185 5.92 16.77 -20.40
N ARG A 186 5.01 16.44 -21.32
CA ARG A 186 3.86 17.30 -21.64
C ARG A 186 2.90 17.47 -20.46
N LEU A 187 2.63 16.39 -19.73
CA LEU A 187 1.79 16.45 -18.53
C LEU A 187 2.42 17.32 -17.44
N GLU A 188 3.73 17.18 -17.22
CA GLU A 188 4.47 18.01 -16.27
C GLU A 188 4.47 19.49 -16.69
N ALA A 189 4.65 19.79 -17.98
CA ALA A 189 4.55 21.16 -18.50
C ALA A 189 3.16 21.79 -18.32
N MET A 190 2.10 20.97 -18.32
CA MET A 190 0.73 21.44 -18.03
C MET A 190 0.42 21.56 -16.53
N GLY A 191 1.42 21.33 -15.65
CA GLY A 191 1.22 21.36 -14.20
C GLY A 191 0.36 20.20 -13.68
N ALA A 192 0.23 19.10 -14.45
CA ALA A 192 -0.51 17.95 -14.00
C ALA A 192 0.19 17.38 -12.75
N PRO A 193 -0.49 17.29 -11.59
CA PRO A 193 0.15 16.87 -10.35
C PRO A 193 0.80 15.51 -10.56
N ARG A 194 2.11 15.45 -10.31
CA ARG A 194 2.79 14.16 -10.23
C ARG A 194 2.20 13.45 -9.01
N PRO A 195 1.62 12.24 -9.16
CA PRO A 195 1.26 11.49 -7.97
C PRO A 195 2.51 11.43 -7.11
N GLN A 196 2.38 11.77 -5.82
CA GLN A 196 3.47 11.60 -4.86
C GLN A 196 3.74 10.11 -4.75
N GLN A 197 4.55 9.62 -5.67
CA GLN A 197 5.14 8.32 -5.58
C GLN A 197 6.15 8.46 -4.45
N LEU A 198 5.77 7.96 -3.26
CA LEU A 198 6.76 7.70 -2.22
C LEU A 198 7.84 6.85 -2.90
N GLN A 199 9.03 7.42 -3.05
CA GLN A 199 10.14 6.72 -3.69
C GLN A 199 10.29 5.38 -2.99
N ARG A 200 10.09 4.27 -3.71
CA ARG A 200 10.42 2.93 -3.21
C ARG A 200 11.93 2.81 -3.28
N PRO A 201 12.67 2.79 -2.16
CA PRO A 201 14.12 2.75 -2.21
C PRO A 201 14.56 1.33 -2.58
N GLY A 202 15.36 1.19 -3.63
CA GLY A 202 15.94 -0.11 -3.99
C GLY A 202 16.59 -0.24 -5.37
N GLU A 203 16.44 0.70 -6.30
CA GLU A 203 16.94 0.50 -7.68
C GLU A 203 18.36 1.02 -7.97
N LYS A 204 19.12 1.53 -6.99
CA LYS A 204 20.48 2.06 -7.24
C LYS A 204 21.66 1.39 -6.51
N ALA A 205 21.48 0.27 -5.82
CA ALA A 205 22.56 -0.31 -5.00
C ALA A 205 23.18 -1.63 -5.54
N SER A 206 23.21 -1.88 -6.86
CA SER A 206 23.78 -3.13 -7.38
C SER A 206 24.65 -3.01 -8.64
N ARG A 207 25.25 -1.84 -8.91
CA ARG A 207 26.11 -1.70 -10.11
C ARG A 207 27.53 -1.16 -9.91
N GLU A 208 27.96 -0.85 -8.70
CA GLU A 208 29.36 -0.49 -8.43
C GLU A 208 29.86 -1.28 -7.21
N GLY A 209 30.72 -2.27 -7.45
CA GLY A 209 31.30 -3.09 -6.40
C GLY A 209 31.71 -4.50 -6.83
N ALA A 210 32.24 -4.67 -8.04
CA ALA A 210 32.92 -5.90 -8.44
C ALA A 210 34.34 -5.55 -8.94
N ALA A 211 35.20 -5.14 -8.02
CA ALA A 211 36.63 -5.11 -8.24
C ALA A 211 37.37 -5.38 -6.93
N ALA A 212 38.08 -6.51 -6.91
CA ALA A 212 39.23 -6.86 -6.08
C ALA A 212 39.04 -6.98 -4.55
N ALA A 213 39.00 -8.23 -4.06
CA ALA A 213 39.99 -8.76 -3.09
C ALA A 213 39.65 -10.20 -2.65
N THR A 214 40.38 -11.18 -3.19
CA THR A 214 40.84 -12.38 -2.46
C THR A 214 42.16 -12.03 -1.75
N PRO A 215 42.60 -12.70 -0.65
CA PRO A 215 42.59 -14.16 -0.47
C PRO A 215 42.12 -14.65 0.92
N SER A 216 41.72 -15.92 1.00
CA SER A 216 41.58 -16.64 2.27
C SER A 216 42.46 -17.90 2.28
N SER A 217 43.20 -18.03 3.37
CA SER A 217 44.16 -19.06 3.71
C SER A 217 43.49 -20.38 4.11
N ALA A 218 44.16 -21.48 3.79
CA ALA A 218 43.79 -22.84 4.11
C ALA A 218 44.14 -23.24 5.56
N ALA A 219 43.58 -24.41 5.92
CA ALA A 219 43.97 -25.38 6.96
C ALA A 219 43.30 -25.28 8.35
N ALA A 220 42.43 -26.26 8.64
CA ALA A 220 42.61 -27.22 9.74
C ALA A 220 41.60 -28.38 9.63
N SER A 221 42.12 -29.60 9.81
CA SER A 221 41.42 -30.89 9.76
C SER A 221 40.92 -31.35 11.13
N GLY A 222 39.99 -32.32 11.11
CA GLY A 222 39.67 -33.23 12.22
C GLY A 222 38.36 -32.85 12.93
N VAL A 223 37.50 -33.75 13.42
CA VAL A 223 37.58 -35.20 13.70
C VAL A 223 36.15 -35.75 13.67
N SER A 224 36.01 -36.97 13.16
CA SER A 224 34.77 -37.75 13.08
C SER A 224 34.43 -38.45 14.42
N VAL A 225 33.16 -38.54 14.78
CA VAL A 225 32.65 -39.43 15.84
C VAL A 225 31.46 -40.24 15.28
N PRO A 226 31.42 -41.58 15.44
CA PRO A 226 30.28 -42.39 15.04
C PRO A 226 29.28 -42.59 16.18
N VAL A 227 28.00 -42.68 15.86
CA VAL A 227 26.94 -43.21 16.74
C VAL A 227 26.19 -44.30 15.97
N PRO A 228 25.94 -45.49 16.55
CA PRO A 228 25.37 -46.62 15.83
C PRO A 228 23.83 -46.62 15.81
N ALA A 229 23.36 -47.46 14.90
CA ALA A 229 21.99 -47.68 14.46
C ALA A 229 21.06 -48.34 15.50
N GLY A 230 19.76 -48.09 15.31
CA GLY A 230 18.65 -48.89 15.84
C GLY A 230 17.47 -48.86 14.86
N GLU A 231 17.26 -49.99 14.16
CA GLU A 231 16.01 -50.48 13.54
C GLU A 231 14.84 -50.50 14.55
N ALA A 232 13.54 -50.54 14.24
CA ALA A 232 12.74 -50.64 13.03
C ALA A 232 11.25 -50.32 13.36
N ALA A 233 10.44 -50.25 12.29
CA ALA A 233 8.99 -50.56 12.19
C ALA A 233 7.92 -49.44 12.29
N VAL A 234 7.23 -49.31 11.14
CA VAL A 234 5.98 -48.62 10.75
C VAL A 234 4.78 -49.35 11.41
N PRO A 235 3.59 -48.76 11.74
CA PRO A 235 2.73 -48.03 10.80
C PRO A 235 1.83 -46.89 11.36
N GLY A 236 1.20 -46.12 10.48
CA GLY A 236 -0.03 -45.38 10.81
C GLY A 236 -0.15 -44.02 10.16
N ALA A 237 -0.93 -43.97 9.07
CA ALA A 237 -1.45 -42.73 8.50
C ALA A 237 -2.49 -42.10 9.43
N VAL A 238 -2.32 -40.82 9.77
CA VAL A 238 -3.43 -39.85 9.91
C VAL A 238 -2.86 -38.44 9.79
N ALA A 239 -3.37 -37.73 8.80
CA ALA A 239 -3.06 -36.34 8.53
C ALA A 239 -3.66 -35.44 9.62
N SER A 240 -2.81 -34.60 10.22
CA SER A 240 -3.22 -33.47 11.04
C SER A 240 -2.39 -32.27 10.62
N SER A 241 -2.94 -31.47 9.70
CA SER A 241 -2.46 -30.12 9.41
C SER A 241 -3.18 -29.13 10.32
N PRO A 242 -2.49 -28.37 11.18
CA PRO A 242 -3.04 -27.15 11.75
C PRO A 242 -2.47 -25.96 10.97
N GLY A 243 -3.32 -25.29 10.20
CA GLY A 243 -2.91 -24.13 9.41
C GLY A 243 -4.10 -23.43 8.79
N ALA A 244 -5.18 -23.25 9.56
CA ALA A 244 -6.29 -22.41 9.14
C ALA A 244 -5.82 -20.95 9.19
N ALA A 245 -5.53 -20.38 8.02
CA ALA A 245 -5.42 -18.94 7.85
C ALA A 245 -6.75 -18.31 8.29
N GLU A 246 -6.69 -17.46 9.31
CA GLU A 246 -7.79 -16.61 9.75
C GLU A 246 -8.29 -15.78 8.55
N ARG A 247 -9.44 -16.19 8.01
CA ARG A 247 -10.21 -15.37 7.07
C ARG A 247 -10.78 -14.20 7.87
N GLU A 248 -10.41 -12.97 7.49
CA GLU A 248 -11.11 -11.74 7.90
C GLU A 248 -12.58 -11.84 7.46
N GLN A 249 -13.43 -12.39 8.32
CA GLN A 249 -14.88 -12.38 8.16
C GLN A 249 -15.36 -11.02 8.70
N GLU A 250 -15.44 -10.01 7.82
CA GLU A 250 -16.12 -8.74 8.13
C GLU A 250 -17.62 -9.06 8.37
N SER A 251 -18.00 -9.28 9.63
CA SER A 251 -19.39 -9.38 10.05
C SER A 251 -20.08 -8.02 9.91
N GLY A 252 -20.86 -7.85 8.84
CA GLY A 252 -21.74 -6.70 8.66
C GLY A 252 -22.95 -6.82 9.58
N ALA A 253 -22.97 -6.01 10.65
CA ALA A 253 -24.19 -5.74 11.39
C ALA A 253 -24.98 -4.66 10.64
N GLY A 254 -25.98 -5.10 9.88
CA GLY A 254 -27.09 -4.25 9.43
C GLY A 254 -28.12 -4.16 10.56
N GLY A 255 -28.54 -2.94 10.89
CA GLY A 255 -29.62 -2.65 11.81
C GLY A 255 -30.38 -1.45 11.29
N GLU A 256 -31.55 -1.74 10.74
CA GLU A 256 -32.53 -0.80 10.20
C GLU A 256 -33.07 0.10 11.32
N ALA A 257 -33.31 1.37 11.00
CA ALA A 257 -34.22 2.22 11.74
C ALA A 257 -34.93 3.14 10.73
N GLU A 258 -36.10 2.68 10.28
CA GLU A 258 -37.15 3.53 9.74
C GLU A 258 -37.63 4.49 10.83
N GLY A 259 -37.89 5.74 10.44
CA GLY A 259 -38.45 6.76 11.32
C GLY A 259 -38.85 7.98 10.51
N GLY A 260 -40.04 7.93 9.92
CA GLY A 260 -40.66 9.08 9.26
C GLY A 260 -41.06 10.15 10.27
N GLY A 261 -41.01 11.41 9.84
CA GLY A 261 -41.46 12.56 10.62
C GLY A 261 -41.51 13.82 9.76
N GLN A 262 -42.70 14.39 9.68
CA GLN A 262 -43.18 15.48 8.83
C GLN A 262 -42.62 16.88 9.16
N GLN A 263 -42.76 17.77 8.16
CA GLN A 263 -43.11 19.20 8.24
C GLN A 263 -42.17 20.19 8.96
N GLY A 264 -41.95 21.34 8.32
CA GLY A 264 -41.50 22.54 9.04
C GLY A 264 -40.94 23.64 8.15
N GLU A 265 -41.70 24.73 8.05
CA GLU A 265 -41.47 25.98 7.33
C GLU A 265 -40.18 26.77 7.66
N ARG A 266 -39.83 27.63 6.69
CA ARG A 266 -39.28 29.01 6.80
C ARG A 266 -38.10 29.28 7.74
N GLY A 267 -37.07 29.90 7.15
CA GLY A 267 -36.13 30.74 7.90
C GLY A 267 -34.97 31.25 7.06
N HIS A 268 -35.20 32.32 6.30
CA HIS A 268 -34.12 33.18 5.82
C HIS A 268 -33.55 33.95 7.03
N GLY A 269 -32.30 33.67 7.38
CA GLY A 269 -31.56 34.36 8.43
C GLY A 269 -30.08 34.42 8.09
N GLY A 270 -29.60 35.63 7.81
CA GLY A 270 -28.19 35.90 7.55
C GLY A 270 -27.33 35.69 8.80
N GLY A 271 -26.10 35.23 8.56
CA GLY A 271 -25.07 35.09 9.59
C GLY A 271 -23.71 35.33 8.99
N ALA A 272 -23.19 36.55 9.19
CA ALA A 272 -21.80 36.88 8.96
C ALA A 272 -20.93 36.06 9.92
N GLY A 273 -20.07 35.19 9.38
CA GLY A 273 -19.13 34.37 10.14
C GLY A 273 -17.71 34.57 9.62
N ARG A 274 -16.99 35.54 10.21
CA ARG A 274 -15.52 35.57 10.23
C ARG A 274 -15.03 34.31 10.95
N GLY A 275 -14.22 33.50 10.28
CA GLY A 275 -13.53 32.37 10.89
C GLY A 275 -12.30 32.03 10.08
N GLY A 276 -11.18 32.66 10.44
CA GLY A 276 -9.87 32.40 9.85
C GLY A 276 -9.40 30.99 10.19
N GLY A 277 -9.44 30.09 9.21
CA GLY A 277 -8.74 28.82 9.25
C GLY A 277 -7.36 28.99 8.63
N GLY A 278 -6.35 29.22 9.46
CA GLY A 278 -4.95 29.14 9.06
C GLY A 278 -4.64 27.75 8.53
N GLY A 279 -4.59 27.63 7.20
CA GLY A 279 -4.10 26.43 6.53
C GLY A 279 -2.64 26.22 6.91
N MET A 280 -2.37 25.14 7.65
CA MET A 280 -1.03 24.58 7.79
C MET A 280 -0.59 24.00 6.44
N ASN A 281 -0.27 24.88 5.49
CA ASN A 281 0.59 24.57 4.36
C ASN A 281 2.04 24.66 4.86
N GLY A 282 2.44 23.66 5.64
CA GLY A 282 3.80 23.51 6.13
C GLY A 282 4.53 22.44 5.34
N ALA A 283 5.47 22.88 4.49
CA ALA A 283 6.54 22.09 3.87
C ALA A 283 6.12 20.97 2.91
N ALA A 284 5.52 21.36 1.79
CA ALA A 284 5.43 20.56 0.56
C ALA A 284 6.23 21.25 -0.56
N ALA A 285 7.51 21.54 -0.33
CA ALA A 285 8.40 22.10 -1.35
C ALA A 285 9.86 21.98 -0.91
N GLU A 286 10.44 20.78 -0.99
CA GLU A 286 11.86 20.57 -1.30
C GLU A 286 12.13 19.06 -1.28
N GLN A 287 12.94 18.58 -2.23
CA GLN A 287 13.27 17.16 -2.54
C GLN A 287 12.54 16.52 -3.73
N ALA A 288 12.34 17.31 -4.78
CA ALA A 288 12.02 16.83 -6.12
C ALA A 288 13.18 17.12 -7.09
N ALA A 289 14.41 16.68 -6.80
CA ALA A 289 15.50 16.69 -7.79
C ALA A 289 16.74 15.96 -7.24
N GLU A 290 16.76 14.63 -7.20
CA GLU A 290 18.03 13.91 -7.34
C GLU A 290 17.79 12.43 -7.65
N GLY A 291 17.89 12.12 -8.94
CA GLY A 291 18.06 10.74 -9.40
C GLY A 291 16.82 10.01 -9.88
N ALA A 292 15.83 10.69 -10.48
CA ALA A 292 15.01 10.06 -11.51
C ALA A 292 15.96 9.55 -12.60
N ALA A 293 16.37 8.29 -12.48
CA ALA A 293 17.08 7.61 -13.54
C ALA A 293 16.21 7.72 -14.78
N GLU A 294 16.79 8.31 -15.82
CA GLU A 294 16.46 8.15 -17.24
C GLU A 294 15.17 7.36 -17.49
N GLY A 295 14.13 8.10 -17.90
CA GLY A 295 12.72 7.71 -17.90
C GLY A 295 12.49 6.21 -18.10
N ASP A 296 12.04 5.54 -17.04
CA ASP A 296 11.65 4.15 -17.14
C ASP A 296 10.40 4.04 -18.01
N GLU A 297 10.59 3.77 -19.30
CA GLU A 297 9.54 3.62 -20.33
C GLU A 297 8.59 2.44 -20.05
N ARG A 298 8.81 1.71 -18.95
CA ARG A 298 8.10 0.49 -18.60
C ARG A 298 6.78 0.80 -17.88
N MET A 299 5.71 0.23 -18.41
CA MET A 299 4.37 0.27 -17.84
C MET A 299 3.84 -1.14 -17.61
N LEU A 300 2.99 -1.30 -16.61
CA LEU A 300 2.31 -2.55 -16.31
C LEU A 300 0.99 -2.59 -17.06
N VAL A 301 0.75 -3.62 -17.84
CA VAL A 301 -0.59 -3.87 -18.41
C VAL A 301 -1.43 -4.55 -17.34
N VAL A 302 -2.51 -3.89 -16.92
CA VAL A 302 -3.35 -4.36 -15.80
C VAL A 302 -4.75 -4.75 -16.25
N ALA A 303 -5.19 -4.27 -17.40
CA ALA A 303 -6.43 -4.71 -18.02
C ALA A 303 -6.30 -4.69 -19.55
N THR A 304 -7.00 -5.60 -20.23
CA THR A 304 -7.03 -5.63 -21.70
C THR A 304 -8.34 -6.17 -22.22
N ASN A 305 -8.72 -5.77 -23.44
CA ASN A 305 -9.81 -6.40 -24.17
C ASN A 305 -9.35 -7.65 -24.91
N SER A 306 -10.31 -8.45 -25.40
CA SER A 306 -10.04 -9.71 -26.10
C SER A 306 -9.14 -9.59 -27.33
N SER A 307 -9.17 -8.43 -28.00
CA SER A 307 -8.33 -8.15 -29.18
C SER A 307 -6.98 -7.50 -28.85
N CYS A 308 -6.68 -7.25 -27.57
CA CYS A 308 -5.52 -6.47 -27.11
C CYS A 308 -5.40 -5.05 -27.69
N SER A 309 -6.41 -4.58 -28.43
CA SER A 309 -6.43 -3.24 -29.04
C SER A 309 -6.62 -2.12 -28.00
N ARG A 310 -7.19 -2.45 -26.84
CA ARG A 310 -7.34 -1.54 -25.70
C ARG A 310 -6.66 -2.16 -24.49
N ARG A 311 -5.82 -1.36 -23.83
CA ARG A 311 -5.06 -1.77 -22.65
C ARG A 311 -5.11 -0.66 -21.62
N LEU A 312 -5.42 -1.02 -20.38
CA LEU A 312 -5.21 -0.15 -19.24
C LEU A 312 -3.80 -0.42 -18.72
N MET A 313 -2.99 0.63 -18.67
CA MET A 313 -1.58 0.57 -18.31
C MET A 313 -1.32 1.44 -17.08
N VAL A 314 -0.46 0.98 -16.19
CA VAL A 314 -0.05 1.73 -14.99
C VAL A 314 1.45 1.95 -15.06
N ALA A 315 1.87 3.21 -15.16
CA ALA A 315 3.29 3.56 -15.12
C ALA A 315 3.85 3.29 -13.72
N MET A 316 5.18 3.18 -13.60
CA MET A 316 5.83 3.01 -12.29
C MET A 316 5.44 4.14 -11.33
N SER A 317 5.26 5.37 -11.85
CA SER A 317 4.75 6.53 -11.11
C SER A 317 3.39 6.34 -10.43
N GLY A 318 2.62 5.33 -10.84
CA GLY A 318 1.26 5.05 -10.40
C GLY A 318 0.18 5.76 -11.22
N ARG A 319 0.58 6.57 -12.22
CA ARG A 319 -0.36 7.16 -13.20
C ARG A 319 -0.97 6.06 -14.05
N VAL A 320 -2.25 6.23 -14.38
CA VAL A 320 -3.02 5.27 -15.17
C VAL A 320 -3.23 5.84 -16.56
N PHE A 321 -2.90 5.05 -17.57
CA PHE A 321 -3.02 5.39 -18.98
C PHE A 321 -3.94 4.39 -19.68
N LEU A 322 -4.69 4.88 -20.65
CA LEU A 322 -5.44 4.04 -21.58
C LEU A 322 -4.71 4.04 -22.92
N ALA A 323 -4.24 2.87 -23.33
CA ALA A 323 -3.67 2.65 -24.64
C ALA A 323 -4.74 2.14 -25.61
N ARG A 324 -4.77 2.72 -26.82
CA ARG A 324 -5.60 2.30 -27.96
C ARG A 324 -4.70 2.13 -29.18
N GLY A 325 -4.32 0.89 -29.48
CA GLY A 325 -3.26 0.62 -30.44
C GLY A 325 -1.93 1.24 -29.98
N LEU A 326 -1.40 2.17 -30.79
CA LEU A 326 -0.16 2.93 -30.49
C LEU A 326 -0.41 4.26 -29.77
N SER A 327 -1.68 4.67 -29.65
CA SER A 327 -2.04 5.92 -28.99
C SER A 327 -2.16 5.73 -27.49
N LEU A 328 -1.56 6.63 -26.71
CA LEU A 328 -1.58 6.62 -25.26
C LEU A 328 -2.25 7.90 -24.75
N ALA A 329 -3.22 7.75 -23.84
CA ALA A 329 -3.88 8.88 -23.19
C ALA A 329 -3.83 8.72 -21.67
N LEU A 330 -3.60 9.82 -20.94
CA LEU A 330 -3.71 9.82 -19.49
C LEU A 330 -5.17 9.59 -19.10
N ALA A 331 -5.43 8.51 -18.37
CA ALA A 331 -6.76 8.18 -17.89
C ALA A 331 -7.02 8.81 -16.52
N ALA A 332 -6.04 8.72 -15.61
CA ALA A 332 -6.10 9.27 -14.25
C ALA A 332 -4.70 9.43 -13.63
N PRO A 333 -4.53 10.33 -12.63
CA PRO A 333 -3.26 10.53 -11.94
C PRO A 333 -2.89 9.37 -11.00
N SER A 334 -3.86 8.51 -10.63
CA SER A 334 -3.65 7.35 -9.76
C SER A 334 -4.73 6.28 -9.99
N VAL A 335 -4.53 5.07 -9.49
CA VAL A 335 -5.50 3.95 -9.56
C VAL A 335 -6.77 4.29 -8.78
N SER A 336 -6.63 4.87 -7.58
CA SER A 336 -7.78 5.28 -6.77
C SER A 336 -8.61 6.38 -7.47
N LYS A 337 -7.95 7.33 -8.14
CA LYS A 337 -8.63 8.36 -8.95
C LYS A 337 -9.25 7.80 -10.22
N TYR A 338 -8.65 6.78 -10.82
CA TYR A 338 -9.25 6.05 -11.92
C TYR A 338 -10.56 5.37 -11.48
N LEU A 339 -10.51 4.59 -10.39
CA LEU A 339 -11.70 3.95 -9.83
C LEU A 339 -12.79 4.97 -9.46
N GLN A 340 -12.39 6.12 -8.91
CA GLN A 340 -13.32 7.22 -8.62
C GLN A 340 -13.98 7.74 -9.90
N LYS A 341 -13.21 7.91 -10.99
CA LYS A 341 -13.72 8.36 -12.29
C LYS A 341 -14.69 7.35 -12.92
N LEU A 342 -14.53 6.06 -12.67
CA LEU A 342 -15.47 5.04 -13.13
C LEU A 342 -16.83 5.08 -12.41
N LEU A 343 -16.91 5.75 -11.26
CA LEU A 343 -18.15 5.92 -10.48
C LEU A 343 -18.93 7.19 -10.85
N THR A 344 -18.35 8.08 -11.66
CA THR A 344 -18.90 9.39 -12.03
C THR A 344 -19.21 9.44 -13.51
#